data_AF-A0A2P7RDT4-F1
#
_entry.id   AF-A0A2P7RDT4-F1
#
_cell.length_a   1.000
_cell.length_b   1.000
_cell.length_c   1.000
_cell.angle_alpha   90.00
_cell.angle_beta   90.00
_cell.angle_gamma   90.00
#
_symmetry.space_group_name_H-M   'P 1'
#
loop_
_entity.id
_entity.type
_entity.pdbx_description
1 polymer ?
#
loop_
_entity_poly.entity_id
_entity_poly.type
_entity_poly.pdbx_seq_one_letter_code
_entity_poly.pdbx_strand_id
1 'polypeptide(L)'
;MQLSKNKMLLPLVALGILAASGCASQQTGNPATSPAPVAGSNELSRYLNSAAPGSAATLAQTPWGNNLTVLANAPYFAASGRTCRELEVTQPTGSAELHIACKANNGDWTLTRPVTRLLNR
;
A
#
# COMPACT_ATOMS: atom_id res chain seq x y z
N MET A 1 47.99 -38.73 -33.91
CA MET A 1 48.86 -39.20 -32.81
C MET A 1 49.66 -38.00 -32.33
N GLN A 2 49.62 -37.71 -31.00
CA GLN A 2 50.26 -36.59 -30.26
C GLN A 2 49.67 -35.19 -30.54
N LEU A 3 48.87 -34.53 -29.68
CA LEU A 3 49.03 -34.13 -28.26
C LEU A 3 50.22 -33.18 -28.03
N SER A 4 49.97 -31.89 -27.75
CA SER A 4 50.07 -31.33 -26.38
C SER A 4 50.15 -29.78 -26.30
N LYS A 5 49.48 -29.27 -25.26
CA LYS A 5 49.93 -28.22 -24.31
C LYS A 5 50.04 -26.74 -24.76
N ASN A 6 48.90 -26.07 -24.63
CA ASN A 6 48.65 -25.01 -23.64
C ASN A 6 49.86 -24.15 -23.18
N LYS A 7 49.94 -22.90 -23.66
CA LYS A 7 50.40 -21.72 -22.89
C LYS A 7 49.48 -20.56 -23.27
N MET A 8 48.54 -20.21 -22.39
CA MET A 8 48.79 -19.22 -21.34
C MET A 8 49.03 -17.85 -21.99
N LEU A 9 47.96 -17.09 -22.27
CA LEU A 9 47.38 -16.10 -21.35
C LEU A 9 48.21 -14.82 -21.36
N LEU A 10 47.70 -13.80 -22.06
CA LEU A 10 47.73 -12.42 -21.56
C LEU A 10 46.65 -11.61 -22.32
N PRO A 11 45.43 -11.52 -21.76
CA PRO A 11 44.37 -10.71 -22.34
C PRO A 11 44.67 -9.23 -22.10
N LEU A 12 44.34 -8.47 -23.15
CA LEU A 12 44.25 -7.03 -23.27
C LEU A 12 43.75 -6.38 -21.96
N VAL A 13 44.66 -5.76 -21.22
CA VAL A 13 44.37 -4.83 -20.13
C VAL A 13 43.74 -3.58 -20.75
N ALA A 14 42.43 -3.62 -20.96
CA ALA A 14 41.59 -2.46 -21.26
C ALA A 14 40.60 -2.35 -20.11
N LEU A 15 40.96 -1.62 -19.05
CA LEU A 15 40.59 -0.21 -18.92
C LEU A 15 39.06 -0.03 -18.88
N GLY A 16 38.50 0.03 -17.67
CA GLY A 16 37.12 0.45 -17.50
C GLY A 16 36.39 -0.17 -16.31
N ILE A 17 36.93 -0.07 -15.09
CA ILE A 17 36.09 -0.20 -13.89
C ILE A 17 36.37 1.01 -13.01
N LEU A 18 35.79 2.15 -13.39
CA LEU A 18 35.43 3.15 -12.39
C LEU A 18 34.28 2.53 -11.60
N ALA A 19 34.61 1.91 -10.47
CA ALA A 19 33.63 1.61 -9.44
C ALA A 19 33.17 2.96 -8.87
N ALA A 20 32.18 3.57 -9.51
CA ALA A 20 31.31 4.51 -8.83
C ALA A 20 30.55 3.69 -7.78
N SER A 21 31.12 3.59 -6.58
CA SER A 21 30.36 3.29 -5.37
C SER A 21 29.36 4.42 -5.20
N GLY A 22 28.25 4.36 -5.94
CA GLY A 22 27.08 5.14 -5.61
C GLY A 22 26.69 4.71 -4.20
N CYS A 23 26.75 5.64 -3.25
CA CYS A 23 25.99 5.49 -2.03
C CYS A 23 24.57 5.17 -2.48
N ALA A 24 24.10 3.95 -2.20
CA ALA A 24 22.70 3.73 -2.01
C ALA A 24 22.32 4.70 -0.89
N SER A 25 21.87 5.89 -1.28
CA SER A 25 21.12 6.77 -0.39
C SER A 25 19.94 5.89 0.02
N GLN A 26 20.05 5.32 1.22
CA GLN A 26 18.88 4.97 1.98
C GLN A 26 18.15 6.30 2.08
N GLN A 27 17.18 6.49 1.18
CA GLN A 27 16.16 7.48 1.39
C GLN A 27 15.53 7.09 2.72
N THR A 28 16.00 7.75 3.77
CA THR A 28 15.18 8.19 4.89
C THR A 28 14.14 9.20 4.35
N GLY A 29 13.49 8.85 3.24
CA GLY A 29 12.24 9.43 2.82
C GLY A 29 11.23 8.91 3.82
N ASN A 30 10.37 9.82 4.29
CA ASN A 30 9.22 9.62 5.15
C ASN A 30 8.75 8.16 5.24
N PRO A 31 8.25 7.69 6.40
CA PRO A 31 7.44 6.49 6.39
C PRO A 31 6.34 6.66 5.34
N ALA A 32 6.55 6.11 4.15
CA ALA A 32 5.48 5.65 3.31
C ALA A 32 4.93 4.51 4.15
N THR A 33 4.03 4.88 5.07
CA THR A 33 3.32 3.98 5.94
C THR A 33 2.85 2.85 5.05
N SER A 34 3.49 1.70 5.18
CA SER A 34 3.02 0.49 4.51
C SER A 34 1.52 0.42 4.76
N PRO A 35 0.69 0.24 3.73
CA PRO A 35 -0.77 0.24 3.86
C PRO A 35 -1.15 -0.56 5.10
N ALA A 36 -1.69 0.12 6.12
CA ALA A 36 -2.04 -0.55 7.36
C ALA A 36 -3.12 -1.60 7.01
N PRO A 37 -2.90 -2.88 7.34
CA PRO A 37 -3.92 -3.88 7.10
C PRO A 37 -5.21 -3.47 7.81
N VAL A 38 -6.36 -3.59 7.13
CA VAL A 38 -7.65 -3.60 7.84
C VAL A 38 -7.77 -4.88 8.70
N ALA A 39 -6.83 -5.81 8.55
CA ALA A 39 -6.73 -7.09 9.25
C ALA A 39 -6.76 -6.99 10.80
N GLY A 40 -6.54 -5.81 11.38
CA GLY A 40 -6.76 -5.58 12.82
C GLY A 40 -8.24 -5.55 13.25
N SER A 41 -9.19 -5.47 12.31
CA SER A 41 -10.63 -5.39 12.58
C SER A 41 -11.42 -6.33 11.63
N ASN A 42 -11.59 -7.59 12.03
CA ASN A 42 -12.40 -8.58 11.30
C ASN A 42 -13.81 -8.04 10.97
N GLU A 43 -14.39 -7.25 11.87
CA GLU A 43 -15.69 -6.61 11.68
C GLU A 43 -15.72 -5.65 10.48
N LEU A 44 -14.73 -4.75 10.37
CA LEU A 44 -14.64 -3.81 9.26
C LEU A 44 -14.46 -4.55 7.93
N SER A 45 -13.56 -5.53 7.85
CA SER A 45 -13.38 -6.31 6.62
C SER A 45 -14.67 -7.02 6.17
N ARG A 46 -15.44 -7.60 7.12
CA ARG A 46 -16.74 -8.21 6.82
C ARG A 46 -17.75 -7.20 6.33
N TYR A 47 -17.85 -6.06 7.00
CA TYR A 47 -18.72 -4.96 6.59
C TYR A 47 -18.37 -4.48 5.18
N LEU A 48 -17.09 -4.21 4.88
CA LEU A 48 -16.66 -3.75 3.56
C LEU A 48 -16.95 -4.74 2.43
N ASN A 49 -16.99 -6.05 2.72
CA ASN A 49 -17.32 -7.09 1.75
C ASN A 49 -18.82 -7.16 1.40
N SER A 50 -19.72 -6.81 2.33
CA SER A 50 -21.17 -6.91 2.14
C SER A 50 -21.90 -5.57 2.04
N ALA A 51 -21.23 -4.46 2.38
CA ALA A 51 -21.83 -3.13 2.43
C ALA A 51 -22.31 -2.66 1.05
N ALA A 52 -23.62 -2.45 0.96
CA ALA A 52 -24.23 -1.75 -0.18
C ALA A 52 -23.67 -0.32 -0.30
N PRO A 53 -23.60 0.26 -1.51
CA PRO A 53 -23.17 1.64 -1.70
C PRO A 53 -23.99 2.62 -0.85
N GLY A 54 -23.30 3.46 -0.07
CA GLY A 54 -23.93 4.47 0.79
C GLY A 54 -24.52 3.92 2.09
N SER A 55 -24.39 2.61 2.37
CA SER A 55 -24.76 2.07 3.68
C SER A 55 -23.79 2.56 4.74
N ALA A 56 -24.25 2.61 5.99
CA ALA A 56 -23.44 2.94 7.15
C ALA A 56 -23.64 1.91 8.27
N ALA A 57 -22.60 1.64 9.05
CA ALA A 57 -22.65 0.78 10.21
C ALA A 57 -21.78 1.32 11.35
N THR A 58 -22.27 1.25 12.58
CA THR A 58 -21.45 1.47 13.77
C THR A 58 -20.67 0.20 14.07
N LEU A 59 -19.35 0.28 14.07
CA LEU A 59 -18.46 -0.85 14.26
C LEU A 59 -17.80 -0.75 15.63
N ALA A 60 -17.79 -1.85 16.37
CA ALA A 60 -17.22 -1.89 17.71
C ALA A 60 -15.70 -1.71 17.68
N GLN A 61 -15.03 -2.28 16.67
CA GLN A 61 -13.58 -2.20 16.50
C GLN A 61 -13.21 -1.79 15.07
N THR A 62 -12.51 -0.67 14.93
CA THR A 62 -11.95 -0.20 13.65
C THR A 62 -10.48 0.23 13.83
N PRO A 63 -9.70 0.36 12.75
CA PRO A 63 -8.32 0.85 12.83
C PRO A 63 -8.22 2.30 13.35
N TRP A 64 -9.31 3.06 13.31
CA TRP A 64 -9.37 4.46 13.74
C TRP A 64 -9.91 4.65 15.15
N GLY A 65 -10.32 3.56 15.81
CA GLY A 65 -10.93 3.60 17.13
C GLY A 65 -12.14 2.67 17.25
N ASN A 66 -12.78 2.72 18.42
CA ASN A 66 -13.91 1.87 18.75
C ASN A 66 -15.23 2.64 18.61
N ASN A 67 -16.31 1.92 18.32
CA ASN A 67 -17.67 2.46 18.23
C ASN A 67 -17.81 3.63 17.26
N LEU A 68 -17.15 3.53 16.10
CA LEU A 68 -17.21 4.55 15.05
C LEU A 68 -18.27 4.18 14.01
N THR A 69 -18.95 5.17 13.46
CA THR A 69 -19.85 4.96 12.33
C THR A 69 -19.07 5.05 11.03
N VAL A 70 -19.11 3.98 10.23
CA VAL A 70 -18.42 3.92 8.94
C VAL A 70 -19.48 3.88 7.85
N LEU A 71 -19.48 4.89 6.97
CA LEU A 71 -20.24 4.90 5.73
C LEU A 71 -19.34 4.39 4.60
N ALA A 72 -19.85 3.43 3.82
CA ALA A 72 -19.12 2.81 2.73
C ALA A 72 -19.67 3.22 1.36
N ASN A 73 -18.91 4.03 0.62
CA ASN A 73 -19.29 4.45 -0.73
C ASN A 73 -19.19 3.31 -1.74
N ALA A 74 -19.65 3.56 -2.96
CA ALA A 74 -19.57 2.60 -4.05
C ALA A 74 -18.12 2.15 -4.30
N PRO A 75 -17.89 0.85 -4.58
CA PRO A 75 -16.58 0.39 -5.02
C PRO A 75 -16.24 0.98 -6.39
N TYR A 76 -14.95 1.26 -6.60
CA TYR A 76 -14.39 1.75 -7.86
C TYR A 76 -13.08 1.03 -8.18
N PHE A 77 -12.72 0.98 -9.45
CA PHE A 77 -11.44 0.41 -9.89
C PHE A 77 -10.37 1.50 -9.94
N ALA A 78 -9.36 1.40 -9.07
CA ALA A 78 -8.29 2.38 -9.00
C ALA A 78 -7.20 2.11 -10.05
N ALA A 79 -6.40 3.13 -10.37
CA ALA A 79 -5.27 3.00 -11.29
C ALA A 79 -4.20 1.98 -10.83
N SER A 80 -4.20 1.63 -9.54
CA SER A 80 -3.38 0.54 -8.98
C SER A 80 -3.85 -0.86 -9.40
N GLY A 81 -4.95 -0.97 -10.14
CA GLY A 81 -5.56 -2.25 -10.53
C GLY A 81 -6.38 -2.91 -9.41
N ARG A 82 -6.62 -2.19 -8.30
CA ARG A 82 -7.35 -2.71 -7.13
C ARG A 82 -8.76 -2.16 -7.09
N THR A 83 -9.69 -2.97 -6.61
CA THR A 83 -11.02 -2.47 -6.22
C THR A 83 -10.87 -1.69 -4.91
N CYS A 84 -11.20 -0.42 -4.92
CA CYS A 84 -11.16 0.45 -3.75
C CYS A 84 -12.55 1.00 -3.44
N ARG A 85 -12.75 1.52 -2.23
CA ARG A 85 -13.94 2.29 -1.88
C ARG A 85 -13.57 3.37 -0.87
N GLU A 86 -14.21 4.52 -1.04
CA GLU A 86 -14.10 5.62 -0.07
C GLU A 86 -14.96 5.31 1.15
N LEU A 87 -14.43 5.66 2.31
CA LEU A 87 -15.08 5.48 3.61
C LEU A 87 -15.17 6.83 4.30
N GLU A 88 -16.32 7.11 4.90
CA GLU A 88 -16.47 8.23 5.81
C GLU A 88 -16.62 7.68 7.23
N VAL A 89 -15.68 8.03 8.10
CA VAL A 89 -15.59 7.54 9.47
C VAL A 89 -15.99 8.67 10.40
N THR A 90 -17.15 8.54 11.02
CA THR A 90 -17.71 9.52 11.95
C THR A 90 -17.48 9.10 13.38
N GLN A 91 -16.83 9.96 14.15
CA GLN A 91 -16.63 9.81 15.59
C GLN A 91 -17.91 10.08 16.37
N PRO A 92 -18.06 9.53 17.59
CA PRO A 92 -19.18 9.85 18.47
C PRO A 92 -19.32 11.36 18.77
N THR A 93 -18.22 12.11 18.69
CA THR A 93 -18.17 13.57 18.85
C THR A 93 -18.72 14.33 17.63
N GLY A 94 -19.02 13.64 16.54
CA GLY A 94 -19.56 14.21 15.30
C GLY A 94 -18.51 14.62 14.27
N SER A 95 -17.22 14.48 14.55
CA SER A 95 -16.18 14.72 13.54
C SER A 95 -16.14 13.57 12.53
N ALA A 96 -16.02 13.89 11.24
CA ALA A 96 -15.95 12.92 10.15
C ALA A 96 -14.59 13.01 9.45
N GLU A 97 -14.00 11.85 9.14
CA GLU A 97 -12.76 11.74 8.38
C GLU A 97 -12.95 10.80 7.19
N LEU A 98 -12.37 11.19 6.05
CA LEU A 98 -12.41 10.39 4.82
C LEU A 98 -11.19 9.48 4.73
N HIS A 99 -11.44 8.22 4.42
CA HIS A 99 -10.45 7.17 4.24
C HIS A 99 -10.68 6.42 2.93
N ILE A 100 -9.67 5.70 2.46
CA ILE A 100 -9.81 4.81 1.31
C ILE A 100 -9.36 3.41 1.73
N ALA A 101 -10.19 2.42 1.45
CA ALA A 101 -9.84 1.01 1.60
C ALA A 101 -9.76 0.37 0.21
N CYS A 102 -8.70 -0.39 -0.04
CA CYS A 102 -8.49 -1.14 -1.28
C CYS A 102 -8.39 -2.63 -1.00
N LYS A 103 -9.02 -3.44 -1.83
CA LYS A 103 -8.96 -4.91 -1.79
C LYS A 103 -7.62 -5.37 -2.37
N ALA A 104 -6.86 -6.12 -1.59
CA ALA A 104 -5.61 -6.75 -1.97
C ALA A 104 -5.89 -7.98 -2.83
N ASN A 105 -4.85 -8.51 -3.47
CA ASN A 105 -4.97 -9.65 -4.38
C ASN A 105 -5.44 -10.92 -3.66
N ASN A 106 -5.16 -11.04 -2.36
CA ASN A 106 -5.64 -12.13 -1.50
C ASN A 106 -7.09 -11.94 -1.01
N GLY A 107 -7.75 -10.84 -1.40
CA GLY A 107 -9.12 -10.50 -0.99
C GLY A 107 -9.23 -9.65 0.27
N ASP A 108 -8.14 -9.37 0.98
CA ASP A 108 -8.17 -8.56 2.20
C ASP A 108 -8.28 -7.07 1.90
N TRP A 109 -8.92 -6.31 2.79
CA TRP A 109 -8.93 -4.85 2.69
C TRP A 109 -7.67 -4.26 3.35
N THR A 110 -7.07 -3.26 2.70
CA THR A 110 -5.95 -2.48 3.25
C THR A 110 -6.27 -1.00 3.15
N LEU A 111 -5.95 -0.23 4.19
CA LEU A 111 -6.11 1.22 4.16
C LEU A 111 -5.05 1.86 3.29
N THR A 112 -5.44 2.86 2.51
CA THR A 112 -4.53 3.68 1.72
C THR A 112 -4.78 5.15 1.97
N ARG A 113 -3.72 5.94 1.82
CA ARG A 113 -3.77 7.38 2.04
C ARG A 113 -4.35 8.08 0.79
N PRO A 114 -5.39 8.92 0.92
CA PRO A 114 -5.85 9.73 -0.19
C PRO A 114 -4.75 10.72 -0.60
N VAL A 115 -4.41 10.76 -1.90
CA VAL A 115 -3.32 11.59 -2.44
C VAL A 115 -3.79 12.98 -2.93
N THR A 116 -5.04 13.11 -3.37
CA THR A 116 -5.56 14.35 -4.00
C THR A 116 -6.22 15.33 -3.02
N ARG A 117 -6.58 14.90 -1.81
CA ARG A 117 -7.27 15.74 -0.83
C ARG A 117 -6.36 16.65 0.00
N LEU A 118 -5.04 16.57 -0.19
CA LEU A 118 -4.07 17.38 0.55
C LEU A 118 -3.95 18.83 0.03
N LEU A 119 -4.51 19.12 -1.14
CA LEU A 119 -4.36 20.41 -1.81
C LEU A 119 -5.38 21.47 -1.38
N ASN A 120 -6.20 21.20 -0.35
CA ASN A 120 -7.33 22.06 0.00
C ASN A 120 -7.34 22.51 1.48
N ARG A 121 -6.16 22.70 2.08
CA ARG A 121 -6.00 23.35 3.40
C ARG A 121 -5.81 24.85 3.25
#